data_AF-A0A969J2A9-F1
#
_entry.id   AF-A0A969J2A9-F1
#
_cell.length_a   1.000
_cell.length_b   1.000
_cell.length_c   1.000
_cell.angle_alpha   90.00
_cell.angle_beta   90.00
_cell.angle_gamma   90.00
#
_symmetry.space_group_name_H-M   'P 1'
#
loop_
_entity.id
_entity.type
_entity.pdbx_description
1 polymer ?
#
loop_
_entity_poly.entity_id
_entity_poly.type
_entity_poly.pdbx_seq_one_letter_code
_entity_poly.pdbx_strand_id
1 'polypeptide(L)'
;MKRAFRKYHRAIALIISIPILLTILTGIATTFVREWGLNIGLSSNWLLKVHTGEVFHLEAIYPVLNGAGLLGLLVTGLSMSGIFDRKPRKLIKH
;
A
#
# COMPACT_ATOMS: atom_id res chain seq x y z
N MET A 1 12.93 -5.66 21.70
CA MET A 1 12.29 -6.27 20.51
C MET A 1 11.24 -5.35 19.84
N LYS A 2 10.18 -4.87 20.53
CA LYS A 2 9.12 -4.02 19.92
C LYS A 2 9.60 -2.72 19.24
N ARG A 3 10.66 -2.06 19.75
CA ARG A 3 11.21 -0.82 19.13
C ARG A 3 11.93 -1.07 17.81
N ALA A 4 12.72 -2.15 17.71
CA ALA A 4 13.42 -2.51 16.48
C ALA A 4 12.42 -2.90 15.38
N PHE A 5 11.40 -3.68 15.73
CA PHE A 5 10.31 -4.05 14.83
C PHE A 5 9.60 -2.81 14.24
N ARG A 6 9.28 -1.81 15.08
CA ARG A 6 8.72 -0.53 14.61
C ARG A 6 9.67 0.25 13.70
N LYS A 7 10.98 0.23 13.97
CA LYS A 7 11.99 0.90 13.13
C LYS A 7 12.06 0.24 11.74
N TYR A 8 12.11 -1.09 11.68
CA TYR A 8 12.13 -1.83 10.42
C TYR A 8 10.84 -1.67 9.64
N HIS A 9 9.68 -1.82 10.29
CA HIS A 9 8.40 -1.59 9.65
C HIS A 9 8.33 -0.19 9.04
N ARG A 10 8.76 0.86 9.74
CA ARG A 10 8.72 2.23 9.19
C ARG A 10 9.57 2.38 7.91
N ALA A 11 10.76 1.79 7.87
CA ALA A 11 11.62 1.85 6.69
C ALA A 11 11.02 1.07 5.51
N ILE A 12 10.57 -0.16 5.77
CA ILE A 12 9.94 -1.03 4.76
C ILE A 12 8.63 -0.41 4.26
N ALA A 13 7.82 0.15 5.17
CA ALA A 13 6.58 0.83 4.85
C ALA A 13 6.82 1.97 3.88
N LEU A 14 7.84 2.80 4.10
CA LEU A 14 8.15 3.90 3.20
C LEU A 14 8.49 3.40 1.79
N ILE A 15 9.35 2.39 1.68
CA ILE A 15 9.80 1.83 0.40
C ILE A 15 8.64 1.19 -0.36
N ILE A 16 7.82 0.38 0.33
CA ILE A 16 6.70 -0.35 -0.27
C ILE A 16 5.51 0.57 -0.57
N SER A 17 5.30 1.65 0.20
CA SER A 17 4.18 2.57 -0.02
C SER A 17 4.33 3.38 -1.30
N ILE A 18 5.57 3.64 -1.77
CA ILE A 18 5.81 4.38 -3.02
C ILE A 18 5.19 3.67 -4.24
N PRO A 19 5.54 2.41 -4.55
CA PRO A 19 4.95 1.71 -5.68
C PRO A 19 3.45 1.43 -5.48
N ILE A 20 2.99 1.16 -4.25
CA ILE A 20 1.56 1.01 -3.97
C ILE A 20 0.79 2.30 -4.25
N LEU A 21 1.32 3.46 -3.84
CA LEU A 21 0.69 4.73 -4.12
C LEU A 21 0.61 4.97 -5.63
N LEU A 22 1.67 4.64 -6.36
CA LEU A 22 1.68 4.72 -7.81
C LEU A 22 0.60 3.83 -8.44
N THR A 23 0.44 2.58 -7.98
CA THR A 23 -0.61 1.69 -8.50
C THR A 23 -2.01 2.17 -8.19
N ILE A 24 -2.24 2.72 -6.99
CA ILE A 24 -3.53 3.30 -6.62
C ILE A 24 -3.86 4.50 -7.52
N LEU A 25 -2.91 5.44 -7.68
CA LEU A 25 -3.12 6.64 -8.49
C LEU A 25 -3.36 6.29 -9.97
N THR A 26 -2.57 5.37 -10.53
CA THR A 26 -2.74 4.92 -11.91
C THR A 26 -4.04 4.14 -12.11
N GLY A 27 -4.45 3.32 -11.14
CA GLY A 27 -5.75 2.63 -11.17
C GLY A 27 -6.92 3.60 -11.17
N ILE A 28 -6.89 4.60 -10.28
CA ILE A 28 -7.91 5.66 -10.22
C ILE A 28 -7.93 6.46 -11.53
N ALA A 29 -6.76 6.89 -12.03
CA ALA A 29 -6.64 7.62 -13.28
C ALA A 29 -7.16 6.79 -14.48
N THR A 30 -6.91 5.49 -14.49
CA THR A 30 -7.41 4.58 -15.53
C THR A 30 -8.93 4.58 -15.55
N THR A 31 -9.59 4.50 -14.39
CA THR A 31 -11.06 4.59 -14.29
C THR A 31 -11.59 5.93 -14.77
N PHE A 32 -10.94 7.04 -14.40
CA PHE A 32 -11.33 8.37 -14.87
C PHE A 32 -11.25 8.49 -16.40
N VAL A 33 -10.16 8.03 -17.00
CA VAL A 33 -9.95 8.12 -18.46
C VAL A 33 -10.87 7.16 -19.21
N ARG A 34 -10.96 5.91 -18.74
CA ARG A 34 -11.65 4.84 -19.47
C ARG A 34 -13.15 4.85 -19.27
N GLU A 35 -13.61 5.00 -18.02
CA GLU A 35 -15.03 4.87 -17.69
C GLU A 35 -15.75 6.21 -17.63
N TRP A 36 -15.06 7.28 -17.19
CA TRP A 36 -15.69 8.60 -17.05
C TRP A 36 -15.37 9.52 -18.24
N GLY A 37 -14.56 9.06 -19.20
CA GLY A 37 -14.24 9.79 -20.43
C GLY A 37 -13.39 11.05 -20.19
N LEU A 38 -12.72 11.18 -19.05
CA LEU A 38 -11.86 12.33 -18.78
C LEU A 38 -10.62 12.31 -19.67
N ASN A 39 -10.43 13.37 -20.44
CA ASN A 39 -9.23 13.54 -21.25
C ASN A 39 -8.16 14.32 -20.48
N ILE A 40 -7.29 13.58 -19.78
CA ILE A 40 -6.14 14.12 -19.05
C ILE A 40 -4.85 14.11 -19.89
N GLY A 41 -4.94 13.90 -21.20
CA GLY A 41 -3.78 13.79 -22.10
C GLY A 41 -2.98 12.49 -21.99
N LEU A 42 -3.45 11.52 -21.19
CA LEU A 42 -2.84 10.19 -21.04
C LEU A 42 -3.82 9.10 -21.50
N SER A 43 -3.32 8.08 -22.18
CA SER A 43 -4.15 6.93 -22.57
C SER A 43 -4.35 5.96 -21.41
N SER A 44 -5.54 5.34 -21.33
CA SER A 44 -5.82 4.28 -20.36
C SER A 44 -4.82 3.11 -20.48
N ASN A 45 -4.40 2.76 -21.69
CA ASN A 45 -3.39 1.72 -21.91
C ASN A 45 -2.03 2.09 -21.31
N TRP A 46 -1.58 3.34 -21.49
CA TRP A 46 -0.34 3.81 -20.88
C TRP A 46 -0.41 3.79 -19.34
N LEU A 47 -1.53 4.23 -18.77
CA LEU A 47 -1.75 4.18 -17.33
C LEU A 47 -1.69 2.74 -16.80
N LEU A 48 -2.25 1.78 -17.54
CA LEU A 48 -2.18 0.36 -17.21
C LEU A 48 -0.75 -0.19 -17.29
N LYS A 49 0.06 0.21 -18.27
CA LYS A 49 1.48 -0.20 -18.34
C LYS A 49 2.29 0.28 -17.13
N VAL A 50 2.02 1.49 -16.65
CA VAL A 50 2.63 2.00 -15.41
C VAL A 50 2.07 1.27 -14.19
N HIS A 51 0.77 1.01 -14.15
CA HIS A 51 0.09 0.30 -13.07
C HIS A 51 0.60 -1.14 -12.89
N THR A 52 0.87 -1.86 -13.99
CA THR A 52 1.39 -3.23 -13.96
C THR A 52 2.91 -3.28 -13.82
N GLY A 53 3.61 -2.17 -14.06
CA GLY A 53 5.06 -2.14 -14.11
C GLY A 53 5.65 -2.66 -15.43
N GLU A 54 4.82 -2.79 -16.48
CA GLU A 54 5.26 -3.19 -17.83
C GLU A 54 6.30 -2.22 -18.42
N VAL A 55 6.24 -0.94 -18.02
CA VAL A 55 7.25 0.06 -18.40
C VAL A 55 8.68 -0.30 -17.97
N PHE A 56 8.84 -1.20 -17.00
CA PHE A 56 10.13 -1.73 -16.53
C PHE A 56 10.29 -3.24 -16.80
N HIS A 57 9.39 -3.86 -17.59
CA HIS A 57 9.32 -5.31 -17.80
C HIS A 57 9.13 -6.12 -16.50
N LEU A 58 8.41 -5.54 -15.53
CA LEU A 58 8.16 -6.17 -14.24
C LEU A 58 6.71 -6.67 -14.09
N GLU A 59 5.92 -6.75 -15.17
CA GLU A 59 4.49 -7.07 -15.08
C GLU A 59 4.15 -8.39 -14.36
N ALA A 60 5.08 -9.36 -14.37
CA ALA A 60 4.90 -10.64 -13.67
C ALA A 60 5.11 -10.56 -12.15
N ILE A 61 5.99 -9.67 -11.68
CA ILE A 61 6.46 -9.66 -10.28
C ILE A 61 5.95 -8.42 -9.54
N TYR A 62 5.86 -7.29 -10.21
CA TYR A 62 5.49 -6.01 -9.61
C TYR A 62 4.10 -6.02 -8.95
N PRO A 63 3.03 -6.54 -9.59
CA PRO A 63 1.73 -6.64 -8.93
C PRO A 63 1.76 -7.55 -7.70
N VAL A 64 2.50 -8.66 -7.77
CA VAL A 64 2.65 -9.63 -6.67
C VAL A 64 3.36 -8.97 -5.48
N LEU A 65 4.47 -8.26 -5.74
CA LEU A 65 5.20 -7.53 -4.70
C LEU A 65 4.36 -6.43 -4.06
N ASN A 66 3.59 -5.69 -4.85
CA ASN A 66 2.67 -4.68 -4.32
C ASN A 66 1.59 -5.30 -3.44
N GLY A 67 0.95 -6.39 -3.89
CA GLY A 67 -0.07 -7.09 -3.11
C GLY A 67 0.48 -7.68 -1.80
N ALA A 68 1.59 -8.41 -1.88
CA ALA A 68 2.25 -9.00 -0.72
C ALA A 68 2.77 -7.92 0.24
N GLY A 69 3.38 -6.86 -0.30
CA GLY A 69 3.85 -5.71 0.46
C GLY A 69 2.71 -5.01 1.20
N LEU A 70 1.60 -4.73 0.53
CA LEU A 70 0.40 -4.13 1.14
C LEU A 70 -0.12 -4.99 2.29
N LEU A 71 -0.31 -6.29 2.04
CA LEU A 71 -0.78 -7.23 3.07
C LEU A 71 0.17 -7.27 4.27
N GLY A 72 1.48 -7.36 4.01
CA GLY A 72 2.50 -7.34 5.05
C GLY A 72 2.46 -6.06 5.89
N LEU A 73 2.35 -4.89 5.24
CA LEU A 73 2.24 -3.61 5.92
C LEU A 73 0.94 -3.49 6.73
N LEU A 74 -0.19 -3.96 6.20
CA LEU A 74 -1.46 -3.94 6.92
C LEU A 74 -1.41 -4.83 8.15
N VAL A 75 -1.00 -6.10 8.02
CA VAL A 75 -0.94 -7.05 9.13
C VAL A 75 0.02 -6.54 10.21
N THR A 76 1.23 -6.12 9.83
CA THR A 76 2.23 -5.64 10.79
C THR A 76 1.82 -4.30 11.41
N GLY A 77 1.23 -3.39 10.64
CA GLY A 77 0.68 -2.11 11.12
C GLY A 77 -0.43 -2.30 12.16
N LEU A 78 -1.41 -3.16 11.86
CA LEU A 78 -2.52 -3.49 12.76
C LEU A 78 -2.03 -4.20 14.03
N SER A 79 -1.02 -5.05 13.93
CA SER A 79 -0.40 -5.69 15.11
C SER A 79 0.25 -4.67 16.04
N MET A 80 0.77 -3.56 15.50
CA MET A 80 1.44 -2.51 16.30
C MET A 80 0.52 -1.40 16.77
N SER A 81 -0.66 -1.21 16.16
CA SER A 81 -1.59 -0.13 16.48
C SER A 81 -2.32 -0.33 17.82
N GLY A 82 -2.26 -1.54 18.41
CA GLY A 82 -2.89 -1.83 19.69
C GLY A 82 -4.42 -1.89 19.61
N ILE A 83 -5.00 -1.95 18.41
CA ILE A 83 -6.46 -2.10 18.20
C ILE A 83 -7.01 -3.35 18.91
N PHE A 84 -6.19 -4.38 19.07
CA PHE A 84 -6.53 -5.62 19.77
C PHE A 84 -6.05 -5.65 21.24
N ASP A 85 -5.38 -4.60 21.73
CA ASP A 85 -4.90 -4.56 23.11
C ASP A 85 -6.09 -4.30 24.06
N ARG A 86 -6.60 -5.37 24.68
CA ARG A 86 -7.53 -5.27 25.80
C ARG A 86 -6.80 -4.66 27.00
N LYS A 87 -6.86 -3.34 27.16
CA LYS A 87 -6.31 -2.67 28.34
C LYS A 87 -7.07 -3.13 29.59
N PRO A 88 -6.45 -3.86 30.55
CA PRO A 88 -7.14 -4.16 31.79
C PRO A 88 -7.43 -2.85 32.51
N ARG A 89 -8.71 -2.62 32.83
CA ARG A 89 -9.17 -1.49 33.64
C ARG A 89 -8.37 -1.54 34.94
N LYS A 90 -7.46 -0.58 35.15
CA LYS A 90 -6.78 -0.41 36.44
C LYS A 90 -7.89 -0.20 37.48
N LEU A 91 -8.16 -1.23 38.28
CA LEU A 91 -8.95 -1.10 39.49
C LEU A 91 -8.21 -0.12 40.39
N ILE A 92 -8.75 1.10 40.48
CA ILE A 92 -8.34 2.09 41.47
C ILE A 92 -8.70 1.48 42.82
N LYS A 93 -7.70 1.04 43.59
CA LYS A 93 -7.89 0.72 45.01
C LYS A 93 -7.87 2.05 45.76
N HIS A 94 -9.00 2.38 46.37
CA HIS A 94 -9.14 3.44 47.38
C HIS A 94 -8.50 3.01 48.68
#